data_AF-A0A9X1CFX9-F1
#
_entry.id   AF-A0A9X1CFX9-F1
#
_cell.length_a   1.000
_cell.length_b   1.000
_cell.length_c   1.000
_cell.angle_alpha   90.00
_cell.angle_beta   90.00
_cell.angle_gamma   90.00
#
_symmetry.space_group_name_H-M   'P 1'
#
loop_
_entity.id
_entity.type
_entity.pdbx_description
1 polymer ?
#
loop_
_entity_poly.entity_id
_entity_poly.type
_entity_poly.pdbx_seq_one_letter_code
_entity_poly.pdbx_strand_id
1 'polypeptide(L)'
;MKALKDCSSVMREHNERYIPVALPSLPFKDNHDLLLSSHFLFMYSDSLGFQFHLNTIDEMLRVTKEVIRIFPTIDLEGNEYKYLNEIKDHLVNRGCE
;
A
#
# COMPACT_ATOMS: atom_id res chain seq x y z
N MET A 1 22.78 9.17 11.97
CA MET A 1 22.82 7.78 11.45
C MET A 1 22.54 6.68 12.49
N LYS A 2 22.57 6.97 13.81
CA LYS A 2 22.27 5.98 14.87
C LYS A 2 20.82 5.48 14.84
N ALA A 3 19.84 6.39 14.79
CA ALA A 3 18.42 6.04 14.75
C ALA A 3 18.03 5.08 13.60
N LEU A 4 18.55 5.30 12.38
CA LEU A 4 18.27 4.41 11.25
C LEU A 4 18.81 2.99 11.50
N LYS A 5 20.02 2.88 12.05
CA LYS A 5 20.64 1.58 12.38
C LYS A 5 19.84 0.88 13.47
N ASP A 6 19.45 1.60 14.51
CA ASP A 6 18.65 1.09 15.63
C ASP A 6 17.29 0.56 15.13
N CYS A 7 16.55 1.34 14.33
CA CYS A 7 15.29 0.89 13.71
C CYS A 7 15.49 -0.37 12.85
N SER A 8 16.52 -0.40 12.02
CA SER A 8 16.78 -1.56 11.15
C SER A 8 17.18 -2.82 11.94
N SER A 9 17.81 -2.67 13.10
CA SER A 9 18.14 -3.81 13.98
C SER A 9 16.87 -4.38 14.60
N VAL A 10 16.03 -3.53 15.17
CA VAL A 10 14.75 -3.93 15.80
C VAL A 10 13.84 -4.63 14.78
N MET A 11 13.76 -4.12 13.54
CA MET A 11 12.99 -4.77 12.48
C MET A 11 13.53 -6.18 12.14
N ARG A 12 14.86 -6.36 12.12
CA ARG A 12 15.47 -7.68 11.85
C ARG A 12 15.28 -8.67 13.00
N GLU A 13 15.35 -8.18 14.23
CA GLU A 13 15.13 -8.98 15.45
C GLU A 13 13.68 -9.45 15.56
N HIS A 14 12.73 -8.68 15.02
CA HIS A 14 11.30 -8.99 14.98
C HIS A 14 10.81 -9.35 13.57
N ASN A 15 11.51 -10.27 12.90
CA ASN A 15 11.21 -10.67 11.51
C ASN A 15 9.82 -11.32 11.33
N GLU A 16 9.18 -11.76 12.41
CA GLU A 16 7.80 -12.26 12.41
C GLU A 16 6.76 -11.13 12.28
N ARG A 17 7.13 -9.90 12.65
CA ARG A 17 6.28 -8.70 12.56
C ARG A 17 6.66 -7.77 11.41
N TYR A 18 7.95 -7.70 11.07
CA TYR A 18 8.47 -6.82 10.04
C TYR A 18 9.01 -7.66 8.88
N ILE A 19 8.11 -8.03 7.98
CA ILE A 19 8.45 -8.82 6.80
C ILE A 19 8.86 -7.87 5.67
N PRO A 20 10.09 -7.96 5.15
CA PRO A 20 10.52 -7.14 4.02
C PRO A 20 9.80 -7.61 2.76
N VAL A 21 9.13 -6.68 2.07
CA VAL A 21 8.36 -6.93 0.85
C VAL A 21 8.59 -5.81 -0.17
N ALA A 22 8.34 -6.11 -1.44
CA ALA A 22 8.41 -5.14 -2.52
C ALA A 22 7.09 -5.14 -3.30
N LEU A 23 6.36 -4.03 -3.23
CA LEU A 23 5.13 -3.85 -3.99
C LEU A 23 5.43 -3.83 -5.51
N PRO A 24 4.51 -4.36 -6.35
CA PRO A 24 3.17 -4.82 -6.01
C PRO A 24 3.07 -6.28 -5.57
N SER A 25 4.17 -6.98 -5.24
CA SER A 25 4.12 -8.40 -4.87
C SER A 25 4.17 -8.61 -3.35
N LEU A 26 3.13 -9.23 -2.79
CA LEU A 26 3.04 -9.55 -1.38
C LEU A 26 3.15 -11.07 -1.16
N PRO A 27 4.06 -11.55 -0.30
CA PRO A 27 4.23 -12.98 0.01
C PRO A 27 3.16 -13.49 0.98
N PHE A 28 1.97 -12.91 0.95
CA PHE A 28 0.86 -13.22 1.84
C PHE A 28 -0.22 -14.02 1.11
N LYS A 29 -0.87 -14.91 1.86
CA LYS A 29 -2.06 -15.63 1.41
C LYS A 29 -3.30 -14.76 1.60
N ASP A 30 -4.37 -15.13 0.92
CA ASP A 30 -5.67 -14.44 0.87
C ASP A 30 -6.44 -14.64 2.18
N ASN A 31 -5.90 -14.16 3.31
CA ASN A 31 -6.37 -14.52 4.66
C ASN A 31 -6.31 -13.38 5.68
N HIS A 32 -6.01 -12.14 5.26
CA HIS A 32 -5.99 -11.01 6.18
C HIS A 32 -7.34 -10.31 6.22
N ASP A 33 -7.85 -9.99 7.41
CA ASP A 33 -9.14 -9.30 7.52
C ASP A 33 -8.99 -7.80 7.21
N LEU A 34 -7.85 -7.21 7.60
CA LEU A 34 -7.57 -5.78 7.44
C LEU A 34 -6.16 -5.53 6.87
N LEU A 35 -6.09 -4.67 5.86
CA LEU A 35 -4.85 -4.09 5.35
C LEU A 35 -4.88 -2.56 5.47
N LEU A 36 -3.80 -2.00 6.00
CA LEU A 36 -3.63 -0.55 6.15
C LEU A 36 -2.40 -0.09 5.38
N SER A 37 -2.61 0.72 4.34
CA SER A 37 -1.57 1.51 3.71
C SER A 37 -1.62 2.93 4.26
N SER A 38 -0.58 3.32 4.98
CA SER A 38 -0.44 4.69 5.48
C SER A 38 0.23 5.59 4.41
N HIS A 39 1.33 6.25 4.75
CA HIS A 39 2.00 7.30 3.97
C HIS A 39 2.92 6.76 2.88
N PHE A 40 2.41 5.89 1.99
CA PHE A 40 3.23 5.32 0.92
C PHE A 40 2.55 5.41 -0.45
N LEU A 41 1.33 4.87 -0.56
CA LEU A 41 0.78 4.50 -1.87
C LEU A 41 0.66 5.68 -2.83
N PHE A 42 0.19 6.85 -2.39
CA PHE A 42 -0.05 8.00 -3.27
C PHE A 42 0.98 9.12 -3.13
N MET A 43 1.79 9.12 -2.07
CA MET A 43 2.80 10.17 -1.87
C MET A 43 3.81 10.21 -3.04
N TYR A 44 4.30 9.07 -3.49
CA TYR A 44 5.31 9.01 -4.55
C TYR A 44 4.72 8.86 -5.96
N SER A 45 3.54 9.44 -6.20
CA SER A 45 2.81 9.41 -7.47
C SER A 45 3.62 9.81 -8.70
N ASP A 46 4.59 10.72 -8.55
CA ASP A 46 5.43 11.17 -9.67
C ASP A 46 6.49 10.15 -10.07
N SER A 47 6.87 9.28 -9.12
CA SER A 47 7.86 8.22 -9.32
C SER A 47 7.21 6.85 -9.59
N LEU A 48 5.99 6.64 -9.10
CA LEU A 48 5.21 5.42 -9.24
C LEU A 48 4.10 5.66 -10.27
N GLY A 49 4.17 4.98 -11.42
CA GLY A 49 3.16 5.17 -12.48
C GLY A 49 1.77 4.65 -12.08
N PHE A 50 0.72 5.13 -12.76
CA PHE A 50 -0.67 4.69 -12.55
C PHE A 50 -0.85 3.16 -12.48
N GLN A 51 -0.22 2.43 -13.41
CA GLN A 51 -0.30 0.96 -13.44
C GLN A 51 0.31 0.30 -12.20
N PHE A 52 1.33 0.90 -11.59
CA PHE A 52 1.91 0.40 -10.35
C PHE A 52 0.91 0.49 -9.20
N HIS A 53 0.18 1.60 -9.10
CA HIS A 53 -0.85 1.77 -8.08
C HIS A 53 -1.99 0.76 -8.27
N LEU A 54 -2.48 0.58 -9.50
CA LEU A 54 -3.50 -0.44 -9.80
C LEU A 54 -3.03 -1.83 -9.41
N ASN A 55 -1.86 -2.27 -9.90
CA ASN A 55 -1.33 -3.59 -9.57
C ASN A 55 -1.13 -3.78 -8.05
N THR A 56 -0.73 -2.72 -7.35
CA THR A 56 -0.54 -2.74 -5.90
C THR A 56 -1.87 -2.90 -5.18
N ILE A 57 -2.89 -2.14 -5.57
CA ILE A 57 -4.23 -2.21 -4.97
C ILE A 57 -4.86 -3.58 -5.27
N ASP A 58 -4.67 -4.10 -6.47
CA ASP A 58 -5.14 -5.43 -6.85
C ASP A 58 -4.49 -6.53 -5.99
N GLU A 59 -3.20 -6.42 -5.72
CA GLU A 59 -2.52 -7.33 -4.80
C GLU A 59 -3.04 -7.17 -3.37
N MET A 60 -3.28 -5.94 -2.91
CA MET A 60 -3.87 -5.69 -1.59
C MET A 60 -5.26 -6.32 -1.46
N LEU A 61 -6.08 -6.24 -2.52
CA LEU A 61 -7.39 -6.90 -2.63
C LEU A 61 -7.27 -8.42 -2.63
N ARG A 62 -6.22 -8.98 -3.26
CA ARG A 62 -6.00 -10.42 -3.23
C ARG A 62 -5.72 -10.92 -1.81
N VAL A 63 -4.85 -10.21 -1.07
CA VAL A 63 -4.41 -10.68 0.26
C VAL A 63 -5.43 -10.40 1.38
N THR A 64 -6.37 -9.47 1.15
CA THR A 64 -7.31 -8.96 2.16
C THR A 64 -8.74 -9.40 1.88
N LYS A 65 -9.44 -9.91 2.89
CA LYS A 65 -10.81 -10.41 2.78
C LYS A 65 -11.87 -9.35 3.03
N GLU A 66 -11.69 -8.50 4.04
CA GLU A 66 -12.77 -7.61 4.48
C GLU A 66 -12.49 -6.15 4.13
N VAL A 67 -11.40 -5.58 4.63
CA VAL A 67 -11.22 -4.12 4.61
C VAL A 67 -9.81 -3.72 4.20
N ILE A 68 -9.71 -2.84 3.20
CA ILE A 68 -8.48 -2.14 2.87
C ILE A 68 -8.66 -0.66 3.19
N ARG A 69 -7.74 -0.09 3.98
CA ARG A 69 -7.72 1.34 4.28
C ARG A 69 -6.45 1.95 3.69
N ILE A 70 -6.63 2.94 2.85
CA ILE A 70 -5.52 3.65 2.20
C ILE A 70 -5.63 5.12 2.59
N PHE A 71 -4.61 5.61 3.29
CA PHE A 71 -4.51 7.02 3.67
C PHE A 71 -3.05 7.43 3.77
N PRO A 72 -2.59 8.53 3.16
CA PRO A 72 -3.40 9.57 2.56
C PRO A 72 -3.61 9.38 1.05
N THR A 73 -4.66 9.98 0.51
CA THR A 73 -4.97 10.00 -0.94
C THR A 73 -4.44 11.25 -1.63
N ILE A 74 -3.36 11.81 -1.08
CA ILE A 74 -2.70 13.02 -1.57
C ILE A 74 -1.28 12.70 -2.01
N ASP A 75 -0.76 13.50 -2.93
CA ASP A 75 0.64 13.46 -3.36
C ASP A 75 1.58 14.16 -2.35
N LEU A 76 2.87 14.20 -2.68
CA LEU A 76 3.89 14.89 -1.87
C LEU A 76 3.68 16.40 -1.74
N GLU A 77 2.96 17.01 -2.68
CA GLU A 77 2.64 18.44 -2.67
C GLU A 77 1.37 18.74 -1.84
N GLY A 78 0.66 17.70 -1.41
CA GLY A 78 -0.59 17.80 -0.65
C GLY A 78 -1.83 17.97 -1.53
N ASN A 79 -1.70 17.79 -2.84
CA ASN A 79 -2.82 17.81 -3.76
C ASN A 79 -3.47 16.41 -3.84
N GLU A 80 -4.75 16.37 -4.17
CA GLU A 80 -5.44 15.10 -4.41
C GLU A 80 -4.79 14.34 -5.57
N TYR A 81 -4.58 13.03 -5.39
CA TYR A 81 -3.95 12.21 -6.41
C TYR A 81 -4.75 12.26 -7.73
N LYS A 82 -4.06 12.62 -8.82
CA LYS A 82 -4.68 12.91 -10.12
C LYS A 82 -5.61 11.80 -10.64
N TYR A 83 -5.26 10.54 -10.42
CA TYR A 83 -6.01 9.39 -10.92
C TYR A 83 -6.85 8.69 -9.84
N LEU A 84 -7.16 9.40 -8.76
CA LEU A 84 -7.89 8.81 -7.63
C LEU A 84 -9.30 8.37 -8.04
N ASN A 85 -9.96 9.14 -8.90
CA ASN A 85 -11.31 8.80 -9.37
C ASN A 85 -11.29 7.57 -10.27
N GLU A 86 -10.31 7.45 -11.17
CA GLU A 86 -10.14 6.27 -12.02
C GLU A 86 -9.87 5.01 -11.21
N ILE A 87 -9.10 5.13 -10.11
CA ILE A 87 -8.90 4.02 -9.17
C ILE A 87 -10.21 3.66 -8.46
N LYS A 88 -10.97 4.64 -7.97
CA LYS A 88 -12.27 4.40 -7.33
C LYS A 88 -13.23 3.70 -8.29
N ASP A 89 -13.33 4.17 -9.52
CA ASP A 89 -14.20 3.57 -10.54
C ASP A 89 -13.76 2.14 -10.86
N HIS A 90 -12.46 1.87 -10.94
CA HIS A 90 -11.94 0.52 -11.09
C HIS A 90 -12.35 -0.40 -9.94
N LEU A 91 -12.25 0.09 -8.70
CA LEU A 91 -12.63 -0.65 -7.49
C LEU A 91 -14.13 -0.93 -7.42
N VAL A 92 -14.96 0.07 -7.74
CA VAL A 92 -16.43 -0.10 -7.80
C VAL A 92 -16.82 -1.14 -8.83
N ASN A 93 -16.19 -1.13 -10.01
CA ASN A 93 -16.43 -2.16 -11.03
C ASN A 93 -16.03 -3.58 -10.60
N ARG A 94 -15.16 -3.71 -9.60
CA ARG A 94 -14.80 -4.98 -8.96
C ARG A 94 -15.71 -5.37 -7.79
N GLY A 95 -16.70 -4.55 -7.46
CA GLY A 95 -17.63 -4.78 -6.35
C GLY A 95 -17.12 -4.33 -4.99
N CYS A 96 -16.10 -3.46 -4.95
CA CYS A 96 -15.64 -2.82 -3.71
C CYS A 96 -16.40 -1.50 -3.49
N GLU A 97 -16.79 -1.22 -2.25
CA GLU A 97 -17.48 0.02 -1.83
C GLU A 97 -16.51 1.05 -1.24
#